data_AF-A0A7C1P3S3-F1
#
_entry.id   AF-A0A7C1P3S3-F1
#
_cell.length_a   1.000
_cell.length_b   1.000
_cell.length_c   1.000
_cell.angle_alpha   90.00
_cell.angle_beta   90.00
_cell.angle_gamma   90.00
#
_symmetry.space_group_name_H-M   'P 1'
#
loop_
_entity.id
_entity.type
_entity.pdbx_description
1 polymer ?
#
loop_
_entity_poly.entity_id
_entity_poly.type
_entity_poly.pdbx_seq_one_letter_code
_entity_poly.pdbx_strand_id
1 'polypeptide(L)'
;VINDKHIEVIVRQMLQKVEITDAGDSHYIVGDNVDRIELDDNNDRLVEEGKKPAYGDPVLLGITKASLQTPSFISAASFQETTKVLTEAAIAGKTDTLQGLKENVIVGRLIPAGTGGTMTQIRRIASSRDDLILEERKKGTGADVATPMLQNLAGESAPAAE
;
A
#
# COMPACT_ATOMS: atom_id res chain seq x y z
N VAL A 1 25.34 -24.03 15.76
CA VAL A 1 24.08 -23.88 16.51
C VAL A 1 23.25 -22.82 15.79
N ILE A 2 21.97 -23.09 15.52
CA ILE A 2 21.06 -22.15 14.87
C ILE A 2 20.44 -21.27 15.96
N ASN A 3 20.40 -19.96 15.76
CA ASN A 3 19.73 -19.03 16.67
C ASN A 3 18.21 -19.11 16.48
N ASP A 4 17.44 -19.21 17.57
CA ASP A 4 15.98 -19.33 17.54
C ASP A 4 15.29 -18.18 16.81
N LYS A 5 15.92 -17.00 16.75
CA LYS A 5 15.44 -15.86 15.95
C LYS A 5 15.22 -16.21 14.48
N HIS A 6 15.99 -17.14 13.91
CA HIS A 6 15.78 -17.57 12.53
C HIS A 6 14.49 -18.37 12.38
N ILE A 7 14.18 -19.23 13.35
CA ILE A 7 12.95 -20.02 13.35
C ILE A 7 11.75 -19.10 13.60
N GLU A 8 11.87 -18.16 14.53
CA GLU A 8 10.82 -17.18 14.83
C GLU A 8 10.40 -16.38 13.59
N VAL A 9 11.37 -15.88 12.81
CA VAL A 9 11.10 -15.14 11.57
C VAL A 9 10.37 -16.00 10.53
N ILE A 10 10.71 -17.29 10.43
CA ILE A 10 10.03 -18.23 9.52
C ILE A 10 8.60 -18.52 10.00
N VAL A 11 8.41 -18.78 11.29
CA VAL A 11 7.08 -19.06 11.86
C VAL A 11 6.18 -17.83 11.76
N ARG A 12 6.72 -16.62 11.93
CA ARG A 12 5.98 -15.37 11.67
C ARG A 12 5.45 -15.31 10.24
N GLN A 13 6.22 -15.77 9.25
CA GLN A 13 5.79 -15.82 7.85
C GLN A 13 4.68 -16.87 7.61
N MET A 14 4.63 -17.92 8.43
CA MET A 14 3.58 -18.96 8.37
C MET A 14 2.26 -18.52 9.02
N LEU A 15 2.26 -17.50 9.87
CA LEU A 15 1.11 -16.98 10.63
C LEU A 15 0.55 -15.65 10.08
N GLN A 16 0.78 -15.35 8.79
CA GLN A 16 0.34 -14.10 8.18
C GLN A 16 -1.15 -14.03 7.88
N LYS A 17 -1.85 -15.16 7.85
CA LYS A 17 -3.29 -15.20 7.55
C LYS A 17 -4.12 -15.38 8.82
N VAL A 18 -5.28 -14.74 8.81
CA VAL A 18 -6.25 -14.76 9.90
C VAL A 18 -7.58 -15.22 9.32
N GLU A 19 -8.24 -16.16 9.98
CA GLU A 19 -9.59 -16.59 9.65
C GLU A 19 -10.59 -15.74 10.44
N ILE A 20 -11.52 -15.10 9.73
CA ILE A 20 -12.49 -14.19 10.35
C ILE A 20 -13.51 -14.99 11.16
N THR A 21 -13.61 -14.68 12.46
CA THR A 21 -14.59 -15.28 13.38
C THR A 21 -15.77 -14.35 13.61
N ASP A 22 -15.55 -13.04 13.60
CA ASP A 22 -16.58 -12.01 13.67
C ASP A 22 -16.28 -10.92 12.64
N ALA A 23 -17.24 -10.65 11.75
CA ALA A 23 -17.10 -9.63 10.74
C ALA A 23 -17.25 -8.20 11.30
N GLY A 24 -17.83 -8.02 12.50
CA GLY A 24 -18.14 -6.70 13.02
C GLY A 24 -18.99 -5.88 12.02
N ASP A 25 -18.59 -4.62 11.79
CA ASP A 25 -19.18 -3.75 10.77
C ASP A 25 -18.33 -3.69 9.48
N SER A 26 -17.38 -4.61 9.31
CA SER A 26 -16.54 -4.72 8.12
C SER A 26 -17.28 -5.39 6.95
N HIS A 27 -16.64 -5.42 5.78
CA HIS A 27 -17.13 -6.15 4.61
C HIS A 27 -16.65 -7.61 4.54
N TYR A 28 -16.00 -8.11 5.59
CA TYR A 28 -15.49 -9.48 5.61
C TYR A 28 -16.60 -10.51 5.82
N ILE A 29 -16.37 -11.71 5.31
CA ILE A 29 -17.25 -12.86 5.52
C ILE A 29 -16.63 -13.77 6.58
N VAL A 30 -17.43 -14.25 7.51
CA VAL A 30 -16.99 -15.21 8.54
C VAL A 30 -16.49 -16.49 7.87
N GLY A 31 -15.30 -16.95 8.24
CA GLY A 31 -14.59 -18.08 7.64
C GLY A 31 -13.66 -17.70 6.49
N ASP A 32 -13.64 -16.44 6.04
CA ASP A 32 -12.65 -16.00 5.04
C ASP A 32 -11.26 -15.87 5.66
N ASN A 33 -10.24 -16.16 4.84
CA ASN A 33 -8.84 -16.00 5.19
C ASN A 33 -8.32 -14.68 4.64
N VAL A 34 -8.03 -13.74 5.52
CA VAL A 34 -7.52 -12.42 5.17
C VAL A 34 -6.07 -12.25 5.61
N ASP A 35 -5.37 -11.29 5.04
CA ASP A 35 -4.06 -10.92 5.54
C ASP A 35 -4.18 -10.22 6.88
N ARG A 36 -3.31 -10.57 7.83
CA ARG A 36 -3.28 -9.94 9.15
C ARG A 36 -3.09 -8.44 9.05
N ILE A 37 -2.18 -7.98 8.18
CA ILE A 37 -1.88 -6.54 8.05
C ILE A 37 -3.09 -5.81 7.48
N GLU A 38 -3.76 -6.42 6.50
CA GLU A 38 -4.96 -5.84 5.89
C GLU A 38 -6.12 -5.76 6.88
N LEU A 39 -6.30 -6.79 7.72
CA LEU A 39 -7.29 -6.80 8.78
C LEU A 39 -7.02 -5.70 9.82
N ASP A 40 -5.76 -5.58 10.26
CA ASP A 40 -5.33 -4.56 11.21
C ASP A 40 -5.59 -3.15 10.64
N ASP A 41 -5.18 -2.89 9.39
CA ASP A 41 -5.40 -1.60 8.70
C ASP A 41 -6.90 -1.28 8.51
N ASN A 42 -7.74 -2.28 8.23
CA ASN A 42 -9.18 -2.10 8.09
C ASN A 42 -9.84 -1.77 9.44
N ASN A 43 -9.42 -2.50 10.48
CA ASN A 43 -9.93 -2.30 11.83
C ASN A 43 -9.58 -0.91 12.38
N ASP A 44 -8.36 -0.42 12.13
CA ASP A 44 -7.95 0.94 12.52
C ASP A 44 -8.91 1.99 11.93
N ARG A 45 -9.29 1.85 10.65
CA ARG A 45 -10.27 2.73 10.00
C ARG A 45 -11.67 2.62 10.59
N LEU A 46 -12.14 1.39 10.86
CA LEU A 46 -13.46 1.18 11.46
C LEU A 46 -13.56 1.81 12.85
N VAL A 47 -12.48 1.70 13.65
CA VAL A 47 -12.40 2.31 14.98
C VAL A 47 -12.41 3.83 14.89
N GLU A 48 -11.71 4.44 13.93
CA GLU A 48 -11.76 5.88 13.68
C GLU A 48 -13.18 6.36 13.31
N GLU A 49 -13.94 5.53 12.60
CA GLU A 49 -15.35 5.80 12.26
C GLU A 49 -16.33 5.48 13.40
N GLY A 50 -15.86 4.97 14.55
CA GLY A 50 -16.70 4.57 15.68
C GLY A 50 -17.51 3.29 15.46
N LYS A 51 -17.13 2.48 14.46
CA LYS A 51 -17.74 1.20 14.12
C LYS A 51 -17.09 0.04 14.86
N LYS A 52 -17.70 -1.14 14.81
CA LYS A 52 -17.17 -2.37 15.42
C LYS A 52 -16.08 -2.98 14.52
N PRO A 53 -14.87 -3.22 15.04
CA PRO A 53 -13.82 -3.91 14.29
C PRO A 53 -14.18 -5.39 14.08
N ALA A 54 -13.57 -5.99 13.05
CA ALA A 54 -13.63 -7.42 12.80
C ALA A 54 -12.61 -8.18 13.67
N TYR A 55 -12.97 -9.40 14.07
CA TYR A 55 -12.10 -10.31 14.82
C TYR A 55 -11.85 -11.59 14.03
N GLY A 56 -10.67 -12.17 14.24
CA GLY A 56 -10.32 -13.43 13.63
C GLY A 56 -9.15 -14.11 14.34
N ASP A 57 -9.03 -15.41 14.13
CA ASP A 57 -8.00 -16.26 14.72
C ASP A 57 -6.86 -16.51 13.72
N PRO A 58 -5.59 -16.45 14.14
CA PRO A 58 -4.46 -16.67 13.24
C PRO A 58 -4.42 -18.13 12.77
N VAL A 59 -4.28 -18.32 11.46
CA VAL A 59 -4.19 -19.65 10.84
C VAL A 59 -2.74 -19.95 10.50
N LEU A 60 -2.25 -21.09 10.98
CA LEU A 60 -0.91 -21.57 10.64
C LEU A 60 -0.93 -22.23 9.25
N LEU A 61 -0.23 -21.62 8.30
CA LEU A 61 -0.06 -22.13 6.95
C LEU A 61 1.31 -22.79 6.77
N GLY A 62 1.36 -23.85 5.97
CA GLY A 62 2.64 -24.41 5.51
C GLY A 62 3.42 -23.41 4.66
N ILE A 63 4.76 -23.47 4.69
CA ILE A 63 5.64 -22.52 3.99
C ILE A 63 5.32 -22.35 2.50
N THR A 64 4.94 -23.43 1.82
CA THR A 64 4.57 -23.42 0.39
C THR A 64 3.27 -22.65 0.17
N LYS A 65 2.25 -22.90 1.01
CA LYS A 65 0.94 -22.24 0.91
C LYS A 65 1.05 -20.76 1.26
N ALA A 66 1.80 -20.43 2.31
CA ALA A 66 2.10 -19.04 2.69
C ALA A 66 2.83 -18.27 1.56
N SER A 67 3.76 -18.93 0.87
CA SER A 67 4.51 -18.32 -0.25
C SER A 67 3.67 -18.10 -1.51
N LEU A 68 2.68 -18.96 -1.76
CA LEU A 68 1.75 -18.82 -2.89
C LEU A 68 0.67 -17.76 -2.64
N GLN A 69 0.29 -17.52 -1.38
CA GLN A 69 -0.75 -16.57 -0.98
C GLN A 69 -0.22 -15.17 -0.64
N THR A 70 0.96 -14.82 -1.15
CA THR A 70 1.51 -13.46 -1.06
C THR A 70 0.67 -12.47 -1.89
N PRO A 71 0.55 -11.19 -1.48
CA PRO A 71 -0.19 -10.18 -2.24
C PRO A 71 0.37 -9.94 -3.66
N SER A 72 1.67 -10.11 -3.87
CA SER A 72 2.28 -9.95 -5.18
C SER A 72 2.11 -11.21 -6.05
N PHE A 73 1.34 -11.09 -7.12
CA PHE A 73 1.18 -12.18 -8.08
C PHE A 73 2.47 -12.42 -8.88
N ILE A 74 3.31 -11.40 -9.08
CA ILE A 74 4.61 -11.56 -9.76
C ILE A 74 5.54 -12.43 -8.91
N SER A 75 5.62 -12.14 -7.62
CA SER A 75 6.39 -12.93 -6.66
C SER A 75 5.83 -14.35 -6.52
N ALA A 76 4.51 -14.51 -6.41
CA ALA A 76 3.86 -15.83 -6.32
C ALA A 76 4.10 -16.69 -7.57
N ALA A 77 3.90 -16.13 -8.76
CA ALA A 77 4.06 -16.82 -10.04
C ALA A 77 5.51 -17.26 -10.31
N SER A 78 6.48 -16.53 -9.74
CA SER A 78 7.92 -16.89 -9.81
C SER A 78 8.30 -18.07 -8.92
N PHE A 79 7.47 -18.40 -7.92
CA PHE A 79 7.73 -19.50 -7.01
C PHE A 79 7.25 -20.84 -7.59
N GLN A 80 5.93 -21.00 -7.77
CA GLN A 80 5.28 -22.20 -8.30
C GLN A 80 3.91 -21.85 -8.92
N GLU A 81 3.25 -22.83 -9.55
CA GLU A 81 1.87 -22.71 -10.09
C GLU A 81 1.64 -21.52 -11.05
N THR A 82 2.67 -21.14 -11.82
CA THR A 82 2.71 -19.92 -12.66
C THR A 82 1.45 -19.70 -13.50
N THR A 83 0.96 -20.73 -14.21
CA THR A 83 -0.23 -20.62 -15.07
C THR A 83 -1.49 -20.26 -14.29
N LYS A 84 -1.70 -20.90 -13.14
CA LYS A 84 -2.86 -20.68 -12.28
C LYS A 84 -2.82 -19.29 -11.66
N VAL A 85 -1.68 -18.91 -11.08
CA VAL A 85 -1.50 -17.59 -10.44
C VAL A 85 -1.73 -16.45 -11.44
N LEU A 86 -1.18 -16.54 -12.65
CA LEU A 86 -1.35 -15.50 -13.67
C LEU A 86 -2.79 -15.43 -14.20
N THR A 87 -3.46 -16.57 -14.32
CA THR A 87 -4.86 -16.62 -14.77
C THR A 87 -5.79 -16.01 -13.72
N GLU A 88 -5.63 -16.35 -12.45
CA GLU A 88 -6.40 -15.74 -11.35
C GLU A 88 -6.15 -14.23 -11.25
N ALA A 89 -4.89 -13.79 -11.38
CA ALA A 89 -4.55 -12.38 -11.39
C ALA A 89 -5.17 -11.62 -12.58
N ALA A 90 -5.19 -12.23 -13.77
CA ALA A 90 -5.78 -11.66 -14.97
C ALA A 90 -7.32 -11.54 -14.86
N ILE A 91 -7.99 -12.57 -14.33
CA ILE A 91 -9.45 -12.57 -14.11
C ILE A 91 -9.83 -11.52 -13.07
N ALA A 92 -9.06 -11.42 -11.98
CA ALA A 92 -9.31 -10.44 -10.93
C ALA A 92 -8.83 -9.01 -11.27
N GLY A 93 -8.11 -8.82 -12.38
CA GLY A 93 -7.53 -7.53 -12.75
C GLY A 93 -6.51 -6.99 -11.71
N LYS A 94 -5.77 -7.89 -11.04
CA LYS A 94 -4.83 -7.50 -9.98
C LYS A 94 -3.68 -6.64 -10.52
N THR A 95 -3.31 -5.62 -9.75
CA THR A 95 -2.14 -4.78 -10.00
C THR A 95 -1.09 -5.01 -8.93
N ASP A 96 0.18 -5.07 -9.33
CA ASP A 96 1.30 -5.30 -8.41
C ASP A 96 1.98 -3.96 -8.08
N THR A 97 2.19 -3.70 -6.80
CA THR A 97 2.78 -2.45 -6.31
C THR A 97 4.31 -2.48 -6.26
N LEU A 98 4.94 -3.62 -6.55
CA LEU A 98 6.41 -3.80 -6.58
C LEU A 98 7.07 -3.37 -5.25
N GLN A 99 6.45 -3.67 -4.12
CA GLN A 99 7.00 -3.37 -2.80
C GLN A 99 7.91 -4.48 -2.26
N GLY A 100 7.89 -5.66 -2.89
CA GLY A 100 8.67 -6.81 -2.49
C GLY A 100 10.09 -6.85 -3.06
N LEU A 101 10.91 -7.73 -2.51
CA LEU A 101 12.29 -7.92 -2.98
C LEU A 101 12.33 -8.60 -4.35
N LYS A 102 11.57 -9.69 -4.54
CA LYS A 102 11.60 -10.49 -5.78
C LYS A 102 11.04 -9.73 -6.98
N GLU A 103 9.91 -9.05 -6.81
CA GLU A 103 9.33 -8.17 -7.84
C GLU A 103 10.36 -7.19 -8.41
N ASN A 104 11.06 -6.45 -7.55
CA ASN A 104 12.04 -5.46 -7.98
C ASN A 104 13.24 -6.10 -8.68
N VAL A 105 13.69 -7.26 -8.24
CA VAL A 105 14.76 -8.01 -8.92
C VAL A 105 14.32 -8.44 -10.33
N ILE A 106 13.11 -8.95 -10.49
CA ILE A 106 12.58 -9.40 -11.79
C ILE A 106 12.44 -8.22 -12.76
N VAL A 107 11.97 -7.06 -12.26
CA VAL A 107 11.78 -5.84 -13.07
C VAL A 107 13.10 -5.08 -13.31
N GLY A 108 14.15 -5.36 -12.55
CA GLY A 108 15.45 -4.67 -12.65
C GLY A 108 15.51 -3.32 -11.94
N ARG A 109 14.68 -3.11 -10.92
CA ARG A 109 14.69 -1.92 -10.04
C ARG A 109 15.52 -2.18 -8.79
N LEU A 110 15.92 -1.11 -8.10
CA LEU A 110 16.59 -1.22 -6.81
C LEU A 110 15.66 -1.89 -5.79
N ILE A 111 16.16 -2.92 -5.11
CA ILE A 111 15.41 -3.60 -4.05
C ILE A 111 15.18 -2.68 -2.84
N PRO A 112 14.08 -2.84 -2.10
CA PRO A 112 13.73 -2.00 -0.95
C PRO A 112 14.51 -2.39 0.33
N ALA A 113 15.69 -2.99 0.19
CA ALA A 113 16.52 -3.45 1.31
C ALA A 113 17.97 -2.94 1.14
N GLY A 114 18.69 -2.84 2.27
CA GLY A 114 20.05 -2.30 2.28
C GLY A 114 20.12 -0.89 1.69
N THR A 115 21.06 -0.66 0.78
CA THR A 115 21.27 0.66 0.14
C THR A 115 20.08 1.13 -0.67
N GLY A 116 19.32 0.22 -1.31
CA GLY A 116 18.12 0.60 -2.07
C GLY A 116 16.99 1.10 -1.17
N GLY A 117 16.84 0.51 0.02
CA GLY A 117 15.93 1.00 1.06
C GLY A 117 16.33 2.39 1.56
N THR A 118 17.61 2.59 1.89
CA THR A 118 18.14 3.90 2.32
C THR A 118 17.92 4.98 1.26
N MET A 119 18.20 4.68 -0.01
CA MET A 119 17.98 5.62 -1.12
C MET A 119 16.51 5.99 -1.28
N THR A 120 15.60 5.02 -1.10
CA THR A 120 14.16 5.27 -1.14
C THR A 120 13.72 6.18 0.00
N GLN A 121 14.24 5.96 1.21
CA GLN A 121 13.96 6.81 2.37
C GLN A 121 14.50 8.24 2.18
N ILE A 122 15.72 8.39 1.68
CA ILE A 122 16.32 9.70 1.38
C ILE A 122 15.46 10.45 0.35
N ARG A 123 15.06 9.78 -0.74
CA ARG A 123 14.17 10.38 -1.76
C ARG A 123 12.83 10.79 -1.18
N ARG A 124 12.22 9.96 -0.33
CA ARG A 124 10.96 10.28 0.34
C ARG A 124 11.10 11.54 1.19
N ILE A 125 12.15 11.63 2.02
CA ILE A 125 12.39 12.80 2.87
C ILE A 125 12.66 14.06 2.04
N ALA A 126 13.43 13.94 0.96
CA ALA A 126 13.69 15.06 0.05
C ALA A 126 12.39 15.57 -0.59
N SER A 127 11.56 14.67 -1.14
CA SER A 127 10.27 15.02 -1.73
C SER A 127 9.35 15.71 -0.72
N SER A 128 9.19 15.15 0.49
CA SER A 128 8.33 15.77 1.51
C SER A 128 8.84 17.14 1.93
N ARG A 129 10.16 17.38 1.94
CA ARG A 129 10.72 18.71 2.22
C ARG A 129 10.47 19.68 1.06
N ASP A 130 10.65 19.23 -0.17
CA ASP A 130 10.39 20.04 -1.36
C ASP A 130 8.92 20.47 -1.44
N ASP A 131 7.99 19.58 -1.09
CA ASP A 131 6.55 19.86 -1.02
C ASP A 131 6.23 20.92 0.03
N LEU A 132 6.80 20.81 1.24
CA LEU A 132 6.63 21.81 2.31
C LEU A 132 7.18 23.19 1.91
N ILE A 133 8.36 23.22 1.27
CA ILE A 133 8.96 24.47 0.78
C ILE A 133 8.10 25.11 -0.31
N LEU A 134 7.51 24.30 -1.21
CA LEU A 134 6.57 24.76 -2.22
C LEU A 134 5.30 25.34 -1.60
N GLU A 135 4.75 24.71 -0.56
CA GLU A 135 3.59 25.22 0.18
C GLU A 135 3.88 26.53 0.90
N GLU A 136 5.02 26.64 1.59
CA GLU A 136 5.43 27.89 2.23
C GLU A 136 5.64 29.02 1.23
N ARG A 137 6.26 28.72 0.07
CA ARG A 137 6.40 29.69 -1.01
C ARG A 137 5.05 30.13 -1.57
N LYS A 138 4.09 29.22 -1.76
CA LYS A 138 2.72 29.56 -2.19
C LYS A 138 2.01 30.47 -1.20
N LYS A 139 2.19 30.25 0.10
CA LYS A 139 1.64 31.11 1.17
C LYS A 139 2.33 32.48 1.21
N GLY A 140 3.65 32.52 0.98
CA GLY A 140 4.44 33.76 0.99
C GLY A 140 4.29 34.65 -0.25
N THR A 141 4.00 34.09 -1.43
CA THR A 141 3.82 34.86 -2.68
C THR A 141 2.41 35.43 -2.87
N GLY A 142 1.46 35.15 -1.97
CA GLY A 142 0.10 35.69 -2.09
C GLY A 142 -0.63 35.17 -3.33
N ALA A 143 -0.40 33.93 -3.75
CA ALA A 143 -1.13 33.35 -4.89
C ALA A 143 -2.67 33.32 -4.67
N ASP A 144 -3.12 33.27 -3.41
CA ASP A 144 -4.54 33.37 -3.05
C ASP A 144 -5.15 34.76 -3.31
N VAL A 145 -4.35 35.83 -3.35
CA VAL A 145 -4.83 37.17 -3.78
C VAL A 145 -4.69 37.37 -5.29
N ALA A 146 -3.73 36.71 -5.97
CA ALA A 146 -3.54 36.84 -7.41
C ALA A 146 -4.64 36.13 -8.24
N THR A 147 -5.13 34.98 -7.77
CA THR A 147 -6.16 34.18 -8.46
C THR A 147 -7.52 34.94 -8.60
N PRO A 148 -8.06 35.61 -7.57
CA PRO A 148 -9.26 36.45 -7.73
C PRO A 148 -8.99 37.77 -8.48
N MET A 149 -7.77 38.32 -8.44
CA MET A 149 -7.42 39.55 -9.18
C MET A 149 -7.35 39.33 -10.70
N LEU A 150 -6.84 38.19 -11.17
CA LEU A 150 -6.86 37.82 -12.60
C LEU A 150 -8.28 37.59 -13.12
N GLN A 151 -9.18 37.07 -12.28
CA GLN A 151 -10.57 36.85 -12.64
C GLN A 151 -11.37 38.16 -12.73
N ASN A 152 -11.06 39.15 -11.89
CA ASN A 152 -11.61 40.51 -12.01
C ASN A 152 -11.06 41.26 -13.24
N LEU A 153 -9.77 41.12 -13.55
CA LEU A 153 -9.16 41.77 -14.72
C LEU A 153 -9.68 41.20 -16.05
N ALA A 154 -9.98 39.89 -16.09
CA ALA A 154 -10.61 39.25 -17.25
C ALA A 154 -12.11 39.60 -17.41
N GLY A 155 -12.76 40.10 -16.35
CA GLY A 155 -14.14 40.58 -16.38
C GLY A 155 -14.31 42.04 -16.79
N GLU A 156 -13.28 42.88 -16.65
CA GLU A 156 -13.34 44.33 -16.94
C GLU A 156 -12.82 44.73 -18.33
N SER A 157 -12.26 43.80 -19.12
CA SER A 157 -11.82 44.09 -20.50
C SER A 157 -12.88 43.78 -21.56
N ALA A 158 -14.04 44.44 -21.45
CA ALA A 158 -14.96 44.61 -22.58
C ALA A 158 -15.48 46.05 -22.63
N PRO A 159 -14.69 47.01 -23.17
CA PRO A 159 -15.26 48.27 -23.61
C PRO A 159 -16.02 48.04 -24.93
N ALA A 160 -17.19 48.67 -25.00
CA ALA A 160 -18.09 48.72 -26.14
C ALA A 160 -17.36 49.04 -27.46
N ALA A 161 -17.73 48.33 -28.52
CA ALA A 161 -17.60 48.79 -29.89
C ALA A 161 -18.97 48.63 -30.56
N GLU A 162 -19.51 49.76 -31.02
CA GLU A 162 -20.57 49.88 -32.02
C GLU A 162 -20.19 49.19 -33.34
#